data_AF-G1QFJ4-F1
#
_entry.id   AF-G1QFJ4-F1
#
_cell.length_a   1.000
_cell.length_b   1.000
_cell.length_c   1.000
_cell.angle_alpha   90.00
_cell.angle_beta   90.00
_cell.angle_gamma   90.00
#
_symmetry.space_group_name_H-M   'P 1'
#
loop_
_entity.id
_entity.type
_entity.pdbx_description
1 polymer ?
#
loop_
_entity_poly.entity_id
_entity_poly.type
_entity_poly.pdbx_seq_one_letter_code
_entity_poly.pdbx_strand_id
1 'polypeptide(L)'
;PAPPPEAKAESAPRQSLCVYSDLHTFCYSWYGSQRWYIHWDHIMAPHWDPMISASYACGRHSPPHPHDLGSSFYLELGPYGSWDPDVLWEHMTQLKEAAISTLVLFWYPPGMAHDNGDPSDDLVPAILDTAHQYNIQAIVGASPYNGWDDIIQHDNIKYIIDTYGSGTFYCYKNNIGKSLLLFYISTTHTNPEAWAHLLTPNGLHSISNTSYNGVFIALLVEEGHTHNILATGFHGMYTYFAPMVFPLDSSHQNWKAVKNFCDSNNLKFIPSVGPGYIDTSIQPWNNHNTQNRVNGKYYETALQAA
;
A
#
# COMPACT_ATOMS: atom_id res chain seq x y z
N PRO A 1 44.27 -1.38 -50.33
CA PRO A 1 44.35 -1.22 -48.87
C PRO A 1 42.94 -1.13 -48.27
N ALA A 2 42.50 -2.18 -47.58
CA ALA A 2 41.19 -2.22 -46.92
C ALA A 2 41.19 -1.30 -45.67
N PRO A 3 40.05 -0.71 -45.28
CA PRO A 3 39.96 0.12 -44.09
C PRO A 3 40.11 -0.75 -42.82
N PRO A 4 40.57 -0.18 -41.70
CA PRO A 4 40.73 -0.94 -40.46
C PRO A 4 39.35 -1.25 -39.84
N PRO A 5 39.21 -2.36 -39.11
CA PRO A 5 37.93 -2.74 -38.51
C PRO A 5 37.57 -1.79 -37.37
N GLU A 6 36.30 -1.38 -37.33
CA GLU A 6 35.72 -0.59 -36.25
C GLU A 6 35.81 -1.33 -34.92
N ALA A 7 36.38 -0.67 -33.91
CA ALA A 7 36.41 -1.17 -32.55
C ALA A 7 34.98 -1.21 -32.00
N LYS A 8 34.48 -2.42 -31.68
CA LYS A 8 33.25 -2.59 -30.90
C LYS A 8 33.46 -1.92 -29.56
N ALA A 9 32.67 -0.88 -29.29
CA ALA A 9 32.57 -0.30 -27.96
C ALA A 9 32.08 -1.40 -26.99
N GLU A 10 32.91 -1.72 -25.99
CA GLU A 10 32.48 -2.52 -24.85
C GLU A 10 31.27 -1.84 -24.20
N SER A 11 30.18 -2.60 -24.03
CA SER A 11 29.04 -2.17 -23.26
C SER A 11 29.50 -1.83 -21.84
N ALA A 12 29.28 -0.59 -21.41
CA ALA A 12 29.51 -0.18 -20.04
C ALA A 12 28.84 -1.18 -19.07
N PRO A 13 29.50 -1.55 -17.97
CA PRO A 13 28.90 -2.46 -16.99
C PRO A 13 27.58 -1.86 -16.54
N ARG A 14 26.48 -2.61 -16.73
CA ARG A 14 25.17 -2.28 -16.13
C ARG A 14 25.43 -2.11 -14.64
N GLN A 15 25.41 -0.87 -14.15
CA GLN A 15 25.40 -0.61 -12.72
C GLN A 15 24.25 -1.43 -12.16
N SER A 16 24.55 -2.40 -11.29
CA SER A 16 23.53 -3.05 -10.50
C SER A 16 22.86 -1.93 -9.72
N LEU A 17 21.60 -1.60 -10.06
CA LEU A 17 20.83 -0.61 -9.30
C LEU A 17 20.96 -0.98 -7.82
N CYS A 18 21.40 -0.01 -7.01
CA CYS A 18 21.39 -0.17 -5.56
C CYS A 18 19.91 -0.27 -5.18
N VAL A 19 19.50 -1.43 -4.73
CA VAL A 19 18.10 -1.73 -4.43
C VAL A 19 17.85 -1.31 -2.98
N TYR A 20 16.88 -0.42 -2.74
CA TYR A 20 16.56 0.08 -1.40
C TYR A 20 15.50 -0.80 -0.73
N SER A 21 15.92 -1.64 0.22
CA SER A 21 15.00 -2.48 1.01
C SER A 21 14.03 -1.67 1.89
N ASP A 22 14.39 -0.43 2.21
CA ASP A 22 13.66 0.45 3.11
C ASP A 22 12.64 1.35 2.37
N LEU A 23 12.55 1.22 1.04
CA LEU A 23 11.56 1.90 0.22
C LEU A 23 10.42 0.94 -0.12
N HIS A 24 9.23 1.21 0.40
CA HIS A 24 8.05 0.38 0.24
C HIS A 24 7.02 1.05 -0.68
N THR A 25 6.35 0.28 -1.54
CA THR A 25 5.32 0.80 -2.46
C THR A 25 4.00 0.07 -2.28
N PHE A 26 2.92 0.81 -2.04
CA PHE A 26 1.57 0.28 -1.94
C PHE A 26 1.07 -0.22 -3.30
N CYS A 27 0.49 -1.43 -3.31
CA CYS A 27 -0.01 -2.09 -4.50
C CYS A 27 -1.38 -2.72 -4.26
N TYR A 28 -2.21 -2.66 -5.29
CA TYR A 28 -3.57 -3.15 -5.31
C TYR A 28 -3.73 -4.17 -6.43
N SER A 29 -4.31 -5.33 -6.12
CA SER A 29 -4.54 -6.43 -7.05
C SER A 29 -6.02 -6.62 -7.40
N TRP A 30 -6.81 -5.55 -7.34
CA TRP A 30 -8.28 -5.58 -7.44
C TRP A 30 -8.85 -5.26 -8.83
N TYR A 31 -8.02 -5.15 -9.87
CA TYR A 31 -8.46 -4.75 -11.22
C TYR A 31 -8.83 -5.95 -12.09
N GLY A 32 -9.84 -5.80 -12.96
CA GLY A 32 -10.25 -6.87 -13.86
C GLY A 32 -10.69 -6.42 -15.26
N SER A 33 -10.41 -7.24 -16.30
CA SER A 33 -10.55 -6.82 -17.70
C SER A 33 -11.07 -7.83 -18.74
N GLN A 34 -11.48 -9.06 -18.39
CA GLN A 34 -11.81 -10.07 -19.42
C GLN A 34 -13.30 -10.34 -19.63
N ARG A 35 -14.06 -10.57 -18.56
CA ARG A 35 -15.50 -10.88 -18.66
C ARG A 35 -16.36 -9.72 -18.20
N TRP A 36 -15.87 -8.99 -17.20
CA TRP A 36 -16.41 -7.77 -16.65
C TRP A 36 -15.23 -6.89 -16.26
N TYR A 37 -15.40 -5.59 -16.40
CA TYR A 37 -14.48 -4.64 -15.80
C TYR A 37 -14.73 -4.62 -14.30
N ILE A 38 -13.65 -4.68 -13.52
CA ILE A 38 -13.71 -4.63 -12.05
C ILE A 38 -12.78 -3.50 -11.61
N HIS A 39 -13.24 -2.66 -10.69
CA HIS A 39 -12.62 -1.39 -10.28
C HIS A 39 -12.45 -0.34 -11.39
N TRP A 40 -12.27 -0.72 -12.66
CA TRP A 40 -12.26 0.21 -13.79
C TRP A 40 -13.64 0.83 -14.03
N ASP A 41 -14.70 0.07 -13.78
CA ASP A 41 -16.11 0.46 -13.88
C ASP A 41 -16.63 0.99 -12.53
N HIS A 42 -15.80 1.68 -11.74
CA HIS A 42 -16.14 2.10 -10.38
C HIS A 42 -17.43 2.93 -10.32
N ILE A 43 -18.17 2.84 -9.21
CA ILE A 43 -19.30 3.73 -8.95
C ILE A 43 -18.82 5.13 -8.52
N MET A 44 -19.50 6.17 -8.97
CA MET A 44 -19.31 7.51 -8.41
C MET A 44 -19.90 7.54 -6.99
N ALA A 45 -19.04 7.62 -5.98
CA ALA A 45 -19.42 7.58 -4.59
C ALA A 45 -20.22 8.85 -4.22
N PRO A 46 -21.45 8.70 -3.70
CA PRO A 46 -22.27 9.84 -3.31
C PRO A 46 -21.63 10.57 -2.13
N HIS A 47 -21.81 11.89 -2.08
CA HIS A 47 -21.50 12.65 -0.87
C HIS A 47 -22.48 12.25 0.24
N TRP A 48 -22.01 12.23 1.50
CA TRP A 48 -22.83 11.81 2.65
C TRP A 48 -24.03 12.75 2.89
N ASP A 49 -23.87 14.05 2.63
CA ASP A 49 -24.97 15.02 2.57
C ASP A 49 -25.73 14.87 1.24
N PRO A 50 -27.02 14.46 1.27
CA PRO A 50 -27.82 14.29 0.05
C PRO A 50 -27.96 15.55 -0.80
N MET A 51 -27.94 16.74 -0.18
CA MET A 51 -28.08 18.00 -0.92
C MET A 51 -26.84 18.32 -1.75
N ILE A 52 -25.67 18.05 -1.18
CA ILE A 52 -24.40 18.18 -1.89
C ILE A 52 -24.33 17.09 -2.97
N SER A 53 -24.69 15.85 -2.63
CA SER A 53 -24.68 14.71 -3.55
C SER A 53 -25.49 14.95 -4.82
N ALA A 54 -26.67 15.57 -4.70
CA ALA A 54 -27.54 15.93 -5.84
C ALA A 54 -26.91 16.93 -6.83
N SER A 55 -25.83 17.63 -6.43
CA SER A 55 -25.12 18.60 -7.27
C SER A 55 -23.98 17.97 -8.09
N TYR A 56 -23.69 16.68 -7.88
CA TYR A 56 -22.60 15.97 -8.53
C TYR A 56 -23.09 14.84 -9.44
N ALA A 57 -22.25 14.45 -10.39
CA ALA A 57 -22.52 13.30 -11.24
C ALA A 57 -22.64 12.02 -10.40
N CYS A 58 -23.57 11.15 -10.80
CA CYS A 58 -23.79 9.85 -10.20
C CYS A 58 -23.86 8.79 -11.29
N GLY A 59 -23.65 7.53 -10.90
CA GLY A 59 -23.67 6.40 -11.82
C GLY A 59 -22.39 5.59 -11.72
N ARG A 60 -22.18 4.74 -12.72
CA ARG A 60 -21.07 3.80 -12.81
C ARG A 60 -20.32 4.05 -14.10
N HIS A 61 -18.99 4.07 -14.04
CA HIS A 61 -18.17 4.14 -15.24
C HIS A 61 -18.44 2.92 -16.13
N SER A 62 -18.38 3.10 -17.46
CA SER A 62 -18.74 2.08 -18.45
C SER A 62 -17.58 1.78 -19.44
N PRO A 63 -16.47 1.18 -18.98
CA PRO A 63 -15.44 0.63 -19.87
C PRO A 63 -16.00 -0.45 -20.83
N PRO A 64 -15.44 -0.63 -22.04
CA PRO A 64 -14.20 -0.06 -22.55
C PRO A 64 -14.41 1.26 -23.31
N HIS A 65 -15.48 2.01 -23.03
CA HIS A 65 -15.62 3.32 -23.65
C HIS A 65 -14.31 4.10 -23.44
N PRO A 66 -13.62 4.58 -24.51
CA PRO A 66 -12.17 4.83 -24.48
C PRO A 66 -11.68 5.82 -23.41
N HIS A 67 -12.60 6.56 -22.80
CA HIS A 67 -12.34 7.61 -21.84
C HIS A 67 -13.23 7.52 -20.59
N ASP A 68 -13.96 6.42 -20.38
CA ASP A 68 -14.85 6.26 -19.22
C ASP A 68 -14.34 5.17 -18.27
N LEU A 69 -13.33 5.53 -17.48
CA LEU A 69 -12.76 4.72 -16.41
C LEU A 69 -12.91 5.46 -15.08
N GLY A 70 -12.96 4.71 -13.98
CA GLY A 70 -12.84 5.22 -12.61
C GLY A 70 -11.48 5.81 -12.25
N SER A 71 -10.85 6.55 -13.17
CA SER A 71 -9.54 7.18 -13.00
C SER A 71 -9.45 8.45 -13.85
N SER A 72 -8.87 9.51 -13.28
CA SER A 72 -8.54 10.74 -14.03
C SER A 72 -7.31 10.58 -14.93
N PHE A 73 -6.58 9.48 -14.81
CA PHE A 73 -5.44 9.11 -15.67
C PHE A 73 -5.76 7.85 -16.48
N TYR A 74 -5.18 7.76 -17.67
CA TYR A 74 -5.23 6.54 -18.48
C TYR A 74 -3.92 5.76 -18.36
N LEU A 75 -4.00 4.44 -18.33
CA LEU A 75 -2.85 3.56 -18.13
C LEU A 75 -2.28 3.11 -19.46
N GLU A 76 -0.96 3.00 -19.55
CA GLU A 76 -0.26 2.51 -20.75
C GLU A 76 -0.65 1.05 -21.08
N LEU A 77 -0.84 0.22 -20.05
CA LEU A 77 -1.34 -1.15 -20.16
C LEU A 77 -2.85 -1.24 -20.43
N GLY A 78 -3.54 -0.10 -20.57
CA GLY A 78 -5.00 -0.05 -20.67
C GLY A 78 -5.70 -0.52 -19.40
N PRO A 79 -7.03 -0.72 -19.44
CA PRO A 79 -7.80 -1.26 -18.32
C PRO A 79 -7.52 -2.76 -18.17
N TYR A 80 -6.40 -3.09 -17.52
CA TYR A 80 -5.87 -4.44 -17.39
C TYR A 80 -6.55 -5.28 -16.28
N GLY A 81 -6.26 -6.57 -16.24
CA GLY A 81 -6.65 -7.46 -15.15
C GLY A 81 -5.46 -7.78 -14.26
N SER A 82 -5.61 -7.66 -12.94
CA SER A 82 -4.53 -7.92 -11.98
C SER A 82 -4.08 -9.39 -11.95
N TRP A 83 -4.88 -10.31 -12.51
CA TRP A 83 -4.53 -11.72 -12.67
C TRP A 83 -3.68 -12.02 -13.91
N ASP A 84 -3.53 -11.04 -14.81
CA ASP A 84 -2.82 -11.25 -16.07
C ASP A 84 -1.31 -11.38 -15.82
N PRO A 85 -0.67 -12.52 -16.17
CA PRO A 85 0.75 -12.73 -15.95
C PRO A 85 1.64 -11.67 -16.64
N ASP A 86 1.24 -11.18 -17.82
CA ASP A 86 2.03 -10.19 -18.56
C ASP A 86 1.99 -8.83 -17.82
N VAL A 87 0.86 -8.51 -17.18
CA VAL A 87 0.71 -7.31 -16.34
C VAL A 87 1.54 -7.43 -15.07
N LEU A 88 1.54 -8.60 -14.41
CA LEU A 88 2.38 -8.83 -13.23
C LEU A 88 3.87 -8.69 -13.59
N TRP A 89 4.30 -9.27 -14.71
CA TRP A 89 5.67 -9.17 -15.19
C TRP A 89 6.09 -7.72 -15.48
N GLU A 90 5.21 -6.96 -16.13
CA GLU A 90 5.46 -5.55 -16.42
C GLU A 90 5.51 -4.70 -15.14
N HIS A 91 4.59 -4.90 -14.19
CA HIS A 91 4.63 -4.20 -12.90
C HIS A 91 5.92 -4.47 -12.12
N MET A 92 6.41 -5.73 -12.08
CA MET A 92 7.69 -6.03 -11.42
C MET A 92 8.87 -5.41 -12.15
N THR A 93 8.81 -5.32 -13.49
CA THR A 93 9.81 -4.63 -14.30
C THR A 93 9.87 -3.13 -13.95
N GLN A 94 8.71 -2.46 -13.90
CA GLN A 94 8.61 -1.04 -13.52
C GLN A 94 9.14 -0.77 -12.10
N LEU A 95 8.86 -1.66 -11.14
CA LEU A 95 9.40 -1.54 -9.78
C LEU A 95 10.93 -1.61 -9.77
N LYS A 96 11.54 -2.50 -10.56
CA LYS A 96 13.01 -2.59 -10.67
C LYS A 96 13.61 -1.35 -11.31
N GLU A 97 12.98 -0.82 -12.35
CA GLU A 97 13.42 0.42 -12.99
C GLU A 97 13.35 1.62 -12.04
N ALA A 98 12.36 1.64 -11.16
CA ALA A 98 12.21 2.61 -10.08
C ALA A 98 13.11 2.34 -8.85
N ALA A 99 13.97 1.32 -8.89
CA ALA A 99 14.84 0.90 -7.78
C ALA A 99 14.09 0.51 -6.48
N ILE A 100 12.83 0.07 -6.61
CA ILE A 100 12.00 -0.40 -5.50
C ILE A 100 12.12 -1.92 -5.40
N SER A 101 12.31 -2.43 -4.18
CA SER A 101 12.30 -3.89 -3.91
C SER A 101 11.25 -4.36 -2.96
N THR A 102 10.39 -3.48 -2.46
CA THR A 102 9.43 -3.89 -1.43
C THR A 102 8.03 -3.43 -1.82
N LEU A 103 7.16 -4.41 -2.02
CA LEU A 103 5.76 -4.23 -2.34
C LEU A 103 4.92 -4.35 -1.08
N VAL A 104 4.03 -3.41 -0.78
CA VAL A 104 2.98 -3.58 0.22
C VAL A 104 1.70 -3.96 -0.50
N LEU A 105 1.38 -5.25 -0.51
CA LEU A 105 0.18 -5.78 -1.15
C LEU A 105 -1.01 -5.62 -0.22
N PHE A 106 -1.98 -4.77 -0.61
CA PHE A 106 -3.23 -4.67 0.11
C PHE A 106 -4.04 -5.95 -0.03
N TRP A 107 -4.44 -6.50 1.11
CA TRP A 107 -5.01 -7.83 1.23
C TRP A 107 -6.37 -7.79 1.93
N TYR A 108 -7.27 -8.64 1.48
CA TYR A 108 -8.56 -8.96 2.11
C TYR A 108 -8.60 -10.45 2.45
N PRO A 109 -9.28 -10.86 3.53
CA PRO A 109 -9.47 -12.27 3.85
C PRO A 109 -10.08 -13.08 2.70
N PRO A 110 -9.84 -14.40 2.63
CA PRO A 110 -10.40 -15.25 1.60
C PRO A 110 -11.93 -15.11 1.51
N GLY A 111 -12.44 -14.88 0.30
CA GLY A 111 -13.88 -14.64 0.06
C GLY A 111 -14.38 -13.24 0.41
N MET A 112 -13.52 -12.34 0.92
CA MET A 112 -13.82 -10.93 1.14
C MET A 112 -13.17 -10.05 0.08
N ALA A 113 -13.75 -8.87 -0.15
CA ALA A 113 -13.28 -7.90 -1.13
C ALA A 113 -13.64 -6.47 -0.70
N HIS A 114 -13.07 -5.51 -1.41
CA HIS A 114 -13.56 -4.13 -1.41
C HIS A 114 -14.99 -4.06 -1.99
N ASP A 115 -15.80 -3.09 -1.57
CA ASP A 115 -17.21 -2.95 -1.98
C ASP A 115 -17.41 -2.85 -3.51
N ASN A 116 -16.37 -2.44 -4.25
CA ASN A 116 -16.37 -2.30 -5.71
C ASN A 116 -15.43 -3.29 -6.41
N GLY A 117 -15.01 -4.35 -5.72
CA GLY A 117 -14.06 -5.35 -6.20
C GLY A 117 -14.51 -6.78 -5.98
N ASP A 118 -13.65 -7.70 -6.41
CA ASP A 118 -13.79 -9.15 -6.20
C ASP A 118 -12.71 -9.66 -5.23
N PRO A 119 -12.90 -10.84 -4.61
CA PRO A 119 -11.89 -11.43 -3.74
C PRO A 119 -10.55 -11.61 -4.45
N SER A 120 -9.47 -11.13 -3.83
CA SER A 120 -8.14 -11.06 -4.46
C SER A 120 -7.09 -11.96 -3.79
N ASP A 121 -7.46 -12.71 -2.76
CA ASP A 121 -6.54 -13.59 -2.01
C ASP A 121 -5.96 -14.70 -2.90
N ASP A 122 -6.75 -15.27 -3.82
CA ASP A 122 -6.29 -16.29 -4.77
C ASP A 122 -5.17 -15.79 -5.71
N LEU A 123 -5.01 -14.47 -5.86
CA LEU A 123 -3.94 -13.87 -6.68
C LEU A 123 -2.61 -13.74 -5.92
N VAL A 124 -2.63 -13.81 -4.59
CA VAL A 124 -1.46 -13.59 -3.75
C VAL A 124 -0.30 -14.53 -4.12
N PRO A 125 -0.49 -15.86 -4.30
CA PRO A 125 0.61 -16.74 -4.69
C PRO A 125 1.30 -16.33 -6.00
N ALA A 126 0.52 -16.00 -7.04
CA ALA A 126 1.07 -15.60 -8.34
C ALA A 126 1.87 -14.28 -8.25
N ILE A 127 1.39 -13.33 -7.45
CA ILE A 127 2.10 -12.06 -7.18
C ILE A 127 3.43 -12.33 -6.45
N LEU A 128 3.41 -13.18 -5.42
CA LEU A 128 4.62 -13.52 -4.65
C LEU A 128 5.65 -14.28 -5.49
N ASP A 129 5.22 -15.20 -6.33
CA ASP A 129 6.09 -15.96 -7.23
C ASP A 129 6.73 -15.06 -8.29
N THR A 130 5.97 -14.11 -8.84
CA THR A 130 6.50 -13.14 -9.81
C THR A 130 7.45 -12.16 -9.12
N ALA A 131 7.11 -11.65 -7.94
CA ALA A 131 7.98 -10.78 -7.14
C ALA A 131 9.32 -11.48 -6.81
N HIS A 132 9.29 -12.77 -6.47
CA HIS A 132 10.49 -13.55 -6.17
C HIS A 132 11.46 -13.60 -7.36
N GLN A 133 10.95 -13.82 -8.57
CA GLN A 133 11.77 -13.85 -9.80
C GLN A 133 12.51 -12.53 -10.05
N TYR A 134 11.97 -11.42 -9.56
CA TYR A 134 12.53 -10.08 -9.69
C TYR A 134 13.38 -9.64 -8.50
N ASN A 135 13.52 -10.48 -7.47
CA ASN A 135 14.10 -10.12 -6.17
C ASN A 135 13.37 -8.93 -5.53
N ILE A 136 12.05 -8.94 -5.59
CA ILE A 136 11.15 -8.01 -4.91
C ILE A 136 10.52 -8.77 -3.74
N GLN A 137 10.54 -8.18 -2.56
CA GLN A 137 9.90 -8.69 -1.35
C GLN A 137 8.48 -8.14 -1.23
N ALA A 138 7.59 -8.89 -0.59
CA ALA A 138 6.22 -8.45 -0.32
C ALA A 138 5.98 -8.21 1.18
N ILE A 139 5.13 -7.26 1.51
CA ILE A 139 4.61 -6.94 2.83
C ILE A 139 3.10 -6.98 2.73
N VAL A 140 2.40 -7.46 3.76
CA VAL A 140 0.94 -7.40 3.78
C VAL A 140 0.48 -6.02 4.27
N GLY A 141 -0.37 -5.36 3.48
CA GLY A 141 -1.23 -4.28 3.93
C GLY A 141 -2.61 -4.83 4.26
N ALA A 142 -2.98 -4.87 5.54
CA ALA A 142 -4.33 -5.28 5.94
C ALA A 142 -5.32 -4.19 5.54
N SER A 143 -6.21 -4.51 4.60
CA SER A 143 -7.25 -3.60 4.11
C SER A 143 -8.36 -3.42 5.15
N PRO A 144 -9.08 -2.29 5.13
CA PRO A 144 -10.20 -2.10 6.03
C PRO A 144 -11.41 -2.93 5.59
N TYR A 145 -12.00 -3.66 6.53
CA TYR A 145 -13.29 -4.33 6.37
C TYR A 145 -14.09 -4.28 7.67
N ASN A 146 -15.40 -4.48 7.59
CA ASN A 146 -16.30 -4.37 8.75
C ASN A 146 -16.32 -5.66 9.59
N GLY A 147 -16.62 -5.50 10.89
CA GLY A 147 -16.93 -6.64 11.77
C GLY A 147 -15.71 -7.45 12.24
N TRP A 148 -14.50 -6.89 12.19
CA TRP A 148 -13.34 -7.53 12.79
C TRP A 148 -13.23 -7.25 14.30
N ASP A 149 -12.68 -8.22 15.03
CA ASP A 149 -12.22 -8.12 16.42
C ASP A 149 -10.81 -8.73 16.56
N ASP A 150 -10.30 -8.80 17.79
CA ASP A 150 -8.98 -9.37 18.09
C ASP A 150 -8.87 -10.85 17.70
N ILE A 151 -9.94 -11.62 17.79
CA ILE A 151 -9.97 -13.03 17.39
C ILE A 151 -9.88 -13.18 15.87
N ILE A 152 -10.68 -12.42 15.13
CA ILE A 152 -10.66 -12.45 13.65
C ILE A 152 -9.31 -11.98 13.12
N GLN A 153 -8.72 -10.94 13.72
CA GLN A 153 -7.39 -10.46 13.32
C GLN A 153 -6.29 -11.48 13.66
N HIS A 154 -6.38 -12.14 14.81
CA HIS A 154 -5.48 -13.25 15.14
C HIS A 154 -5.54 -14.33 14.05
N ASP A 155 -6.74 -14.77 13.67
CA ASP A 155 -6.92 -15.83 12.68
C ASP A 155 -6.46 -15.42 11.28
N ASN A 156 -6.64 -14.16 10.90
CA ASN A 156 -6.11 -13.63 9.63
C ASN A 156 -4.58 -13.58 9.62
N ILE A 157 -3.96 -13.10 10.69
CA ILE A 157 -2.49 -13.07 10.81
C ILE A 157 -1.95 -14.49 10.76
N LYS A 158 -2.58 -15.43 11.48
CA LYS A 158 -2.25 -16.85 11.44
C LYS A 158 -2.39 -17.40 10.02
N TYR A 159 -3.48 -17.13 9.33
CA TYR A 159 -3.72 -17.56 7.95
C TYR A 159 -2.63 -17.06 7.00
N ILE A 160 -2.29 -15.77 7.06
CA ILE A 160 -1.24 -15.16 6.23
C ILE A 160 0.11 -15.83 6.49
N ILE A 161 0.48 -16.01 7.76
CA ILE A 161 1.77 -16.58 8.14
C ILE A 161 1.85 -18.05 7.72
N ASP A 162 0.81 -18.84 7.95
CA ASP A 162 0.79 -20.27 7.61
C ASP A 162 0.75 -20.50 6.10
N THR A 163 -0.03 -19.71 5.38
CA THR A 163 -0.25 -19.89 3.94
C THR A 163 0.91 -19.33 3.13
N TYR A 164 1.44 -18.17 3.52
CA TYR A 164 2.39 -17.44 2.71
C TYR A 164 3.75 -17.15 3.38
N GLY A 165 3.86 -17.29 4.70
CA GLY A 165 5.04 -16.88 5.47
C GLY A 165 6.34 -17.64 5.15
N SER A 166 6.28 -18.74 4.39
CA SER A 166 7.46 -19.51 3.95
C SER A 166 8.06 -19.04 2.60
N GLY A 167 7.56 -17.94 2.02
CA GLY A 167 7.97 -17.44 0.70
C GLY A 167 8.58 -16.04 0.68
N THR A 168 8.23 -15.27 -0.36
CA THR A 168 8.75 -13.93 -0.73
C THR A 168 8.43 -12.80 0.25
N PHE A 169 7.89 -13.11 1.43
CA PHE A 169 7.52 -12.10 2.40
C PHE A 169 8.73 -11.44 3.07
N TYR A 170 8.66 -10.12 3.18
CA TYR A 170 9.65 -9.28 3.83
C TYR A 170 9.70 -9.63 5.31
N CYS A 171 10.89 -10.07 5.73
CA CYS A 171 11.22 -10.32 7.11
C CYS A 171 12.01 -9.14 7.68
N TYR A 172 11.41 -8.42 8.62
CA TYR A 172 12.13 -7.49 9.47
C TYR A 172 13.02 -8.27 10.44
N LYS A 173 14.33 -7.99 10.42
CA LYS A 173 15.26 -8.53 11.42
C LYS A 173 15.32 -7.59 12.60
N ASN A 174 14.89 -8.07 13.77
CA ASN A 174 15.05 -7.31 15.00
C ASN A 174 16.51 -7.30 15.48
N ASN A 175 16.80 -6.51 16.51
CA ASN A 175 18.15 -6.33 17.06
C ASN A 175 18.77 -7.63 17.64
N ILE A 176 17.98 -8.69 17.80
CA ILE A 176 18.39 -10.00 18.32
C ILE A 176 18.51 -11.03 17.17
N GLY A 177 18.30 -10.60 15.92
CA GLY A 177 18.41 -11.44 14.72
C GLY A 177 17.16 -12.27 14.40
N LYS A 178 16.07 -12.14 15.16
CA LYS A 178 14.79 -12.79 14.84
C LYS A 178 14.15 -12.10 13.64
N SER A 179 13.78 -12.89 12.64
CA SER A 179 13.03 -12.46 11.45
C SER A 179 11.54 -12.48 11.75
N LEU A 180 10.87 -11.34 11.56
CA LEU A 180 9.43 -11.15 11.81
C LEU A 180 8.79 -10.56 10.56
N LEU A 181 7.58 -11.02 10.21
CA LEU A 181 6.82 -10.39 9.14
C LEU A 181 6.41 -8.98 9.53
N LEU A 182 6.45 -8.06 8.57
CA LEU A 182 5.96 -6.69 8.70
C LEU A 182 4.52 -6.62 8.17
N PHE A 183 3.67 -5.84 8.84
CA PHE A 183 2.28 -5.61 8.47
C PHE A 183 1.97 -4.11 8.50
N TYR A 184 1.32 -3.61 7.46
CA TYR A 184 0.70 -2.28 7.45
C TYR A 184 -0.78 -2.42 7.80
N ILE A 185 -1.23 -1.72 8.82
CA ILE A 185 -2.61 -1.81 9.31
C ILE A 185 -3.32 -0.49 9.03
N SER A 186 -4.38 -0.53 8.21
CA SER A 186 -5.16 0.67 7.87
C SER A 186 -6.30 0.97 8.87
N THR A 187 -6.73 -0.01 9.67
CA THR A 187 -7.86 0.09 10.62
C THR A 187 -7.41 0.29 12.07
N THR A 188 -6.61 1.31 12.32
CA THR A 188 -5.97 1.52 13.63
C THR A 188 -6.87 2.23 14.65
N HIS A 189 -7.83 3.01 14.18
CA HIS A 189 -8.73 3.79 15.04
C HIS A 189 -10.02 3.05 15.38
N THR A 190 -10.34 2.00 14.62
CA THR A 190 -11.44 1.10 14.95
C THR A 190 -10.99 0.14 16.05
N ASN A 191 -11.68 0.20 17.19
CA ASN A 191 -11.48 -0.67 18.35
C ASN A 191 -10.03 -0.81 18.88
N PRO A 192 -9.47 0.24 19.52
CA PRO A 192 -8.14 0.19 20.13
C PRO A 192 -7.95 -0.94 21.16
N GLU A 193 -9.00 -1.29 21.90
CA GLU A 193 -8.95 -2.36 22.91
C GLU A 193 -8.66 -3.73 22.28
N ALA A 194 -9.29 -4.05 21.13
CA ALA A 194 -8.98 -5.25 20.38
C ALA A 194 -7.51 -5.31 19.94
N TRP A 195 -6.95 -4.19 19.44
CA TRP A 195 -5.52 -4.14 19.12
C TRP A 195 -4.64 -4.36 20.35
N ALA A 196 -4.98 -3.77 21.49
CA ALA A 196 -4.25 -4.00 22.73
C ALA A 196 -4.30 -5.47 23.19
N HIS A 197 -5.45 -6.13 23.07
CA HIS A 197 -5.59 -7.56 23.37
C HIS A 197 -4.74 -8.45 22.46
N LEU A 198 -4.50 -8.03 21.22
CA LEU A 198 -3.75 -8.80 20.24
C LEU A 198 -2.24 -8.53 20.30
N LEU A 199 -1.82 -7.27 20.45
CA LEU A 199 -0.42 -6.86 20.25
C LEU A 199 0.36 -6.72 21.55
N THR A 200 -0.29 -6.51 22.71
CA THR A 200 0.42 -6.39 23.99
C THR A 200 0.76 -7.75 24.60
N PRO A 201 1.86 -7.91 25.35
CA PRO A 201 2.26 -9.19 25.95
C PRO A 201 1.24 -9.84 26.88
N ASN A 202 0.39 -9.03 27.51
CA ASN A 202 -0.62 -9.48 28.48
C ASN A 202 -2.05 -9.44 27.90
N GLY A 203 -2.18 -9.22 26.59
CA GLY A 203 -3.47 -9.19 25.92
C GLY A 203 -4.15 -10.56 25.88
N LEU A 204 -5.48 -10.57 25.87
CA LEU A 204 -6.29 -11.80 25.96
C LEU A 204 -6.00 -12.81 24.85
N HIS A 205 -5.73 -12.33 23.63
CA HIS A 205 -5.46 -13.14 22.44
C HIS A 205 -4.07 -12.82 21.86
N SER A 206 -3.11 -12.51 22.73
CA SER A 206 -1.83 -11.95 22.33
C SER A 206 -1.02 -12.85 21.38
N ILE A 207 -0.55 -12.29 20.28
CA ILE A 207 0.38 -12.94 19.35
C ILE A 207 1.86 -12.60 19.63
N SER A 208 2.13 -11.63 20.50
CA SER A 208 3.47 -11.08 20.76
C SER A 208 4.54 -12.13 21.14
N ASN A 209 4.14 -13.21 21.81
CA ASN A 209 5.03 -14.28 22.27
C ASN A 209 4.79 -15.62 21.57
N THR A 210 4.09 -15.62 20.42
CA THR A 210 3.75 -16.84 19.68
C THR A 210 4.56 -16.94 18.38
N SER A 211 4.35 -18.02 17.62
CA SER A 211 4.86 -18.16 16.25
C SER A 211 4.24 -17.17 15.27
N TYR A 212 3.14 -16.52 15.65
CA TYR A 212 2.42 -15.55 14.81
C TYR A 212 2.80 -14.09 15.13
N ASN A 213 3.87 -13.87 15.91
CA ASN A 213 4.36 -12.53 16.18
C ASN A 213 4.86 -11.86 14.88
N GLY A 214 4.69 -10.55 14.80
CA GLY A 214 5.06 -9.71 13.68
C GLY A 214 5.40 -8.28 14.11
N VAL A 215 5.79 -7.46 13.15
CA VAL A 215 5.95 -6.01 13.31
C VAL A 215 4.73 -5.35 12.68
N PHE A 216 4.00 -4.58 13.47
CA PHE A 216 2.73 -3.96 13.05
C PHE A 216 2.90 -2.45 12.99
N ILE A 217 2.66 -1.87 11.81
CA ILE A 217 2.77 -0.44 11.53
C ILE A 217 1.36 0.14 11.35
N ALA A 218 1.01 1.06 12.22
CA ALA A 218 -0.32 1.67 12.29
C ALA A 218 -0.45 2.88 11.36
N LEU A 219 -1.58 3.00 10.65
CA LEU A 219 -1.97 4.25 10.01
C LEU A 219 -2.17 5.35 11.06
N LEU A 220 -1.47 6.46 10.87
CA LEU A 220 -1.59 7.69 11.64
C LEU A 220 -2.37 8.71 10.80
N VAL A 221 -3.57 9.07 11.28
CA VAL A 221 -4.45 10.06 10.64
C VAL A 221 -4.36 11.42 11.32
N GLU A 222 -4.37 11.45 12.66
CA GLU A 222 -4.39 12.69 13.46
C GLU A 222 -3.37 12.61 14.59
N GLU A 223 -2.76 13.75 14.93
CA GLU A 223 -1.66 13.82 15.91
C GLU A 223 -2.07 13.22 17.26
N GLY A 224 -3.34 13.42 17.65
CA GLY A 224 -3.92 12.86 18.87
C GLY A 224 -3.94 11.33 18.91
N HIS A 225 -3.82 10.64 17.77
CA HIS A 225 -3.78 9.18 17.70
C HIS A 225 -2.42 8.59 18.06
N THR A 226 -1.36 9.40 18.16
CA THR A 226 0.00 8.92 18.45
C THR A 226 0.08 8.14 19.77
N HIS A 227 -0.52 8.67 20.83
CA HIS A 227 -0.58 8.01 22.15
C HIS A 227 -1.47 6.76 22.15
N ASN A 228 -2.56 6.75 21.38
CA ASN A 228 -3.44 5.58 21.28
C ASN A 228 -2.73 4.43 20.57
N ILE A 229 -2.02 4.72 19.48
CA ILE A 229 -1.21 3.73 18.75
C ILE A 229 -0.10 3.16 19.65
N LEU A 230 0.56 4.00 20.46
CA LEU A 230 1.54 3.55 21.43
C LEU A 230 0.91 2.62 22.48
N ALA A 231 -0.23 3.01 23.05
CA ALA A 231 -0.90 2.25 24.11
C ALA A 231 -1.43 0.89 23.64
N THR A 232 -1.72 0.75 22.34
CA THR A 232 -2.24 -0.49 21.74
C THR A 232 -1.15 -1.51 21.37
N GLY A 233 0.13 -1.14 21.46
CA GLY A 233 1.25 -2.07 21.24
C GLY A 233 1.73 -2.18 19.79
N PHE A 234 1.37 -1.23 18.92
CA PHE A 234 1.98 -1.15 17.58
C PHE A 234 3.48 -0.85 17.66
N HIS A 235 4.20 -1.25 16.62
CA HIS A 235 5.66 -1.10 16.53
C HIS A 235 6.08 0.15 15.75
N GLY A 236 5.12 0.84 15.13
CA GLY A 236 5.39 2.02 14.33
C GLY A 236 4.14 2.62 13.71
N MET A 237 4.35 3.68 12.94
CA MET A 237 3.33 4.50 12.32
C MET A 237 3.68 4.81 10.86
N TYR A 238 2.67 4.92 10.00
CA TYR A 238 2.80 5.43 8.63
C TYR A 238 1.65 6.38 8.28
N THR A 239 1.81 7.21 7.25
CA THR A 239 0.86 8.31 6.96
C THR A 239 -0.04 8.10 5.75
N TYR A 240 0.22 7.11 4.88
CA TYR A 240 -0.53 6.67 3.68
C TYR A 240 -0.90 7.73 2.63
N PHE A 241 -1.64 8.77 3.02
CA PHE A 241 -2.28 9.75 2.15
C PHE A 241 -1.24 10.58 1.37
N ALA A 242 -1.45 10.68 0.05
CA ALA A 242 -0.63 11.48 -0.85
C ALA A 242 -0.87 13.00 -0.78
N PRO A 243 -2.09 13.50 -0.49
CA PRO A 243 -2.31 14.93 -0.29
C PRO A 243 -1.53 15.49 0.90
N MET A 244 -0.76 16.56 0.70
CA MET A 244 -0.04 17.25 1.79
C MET A 244 -0.97 17.96 2.78
N VAL A 245 -2.24 18.15 2.43
CA VAL A 245 -3.20 18.99 3.16
C VAL A 245 -4.22 18.17 3.95
N PHE A 246 -4.31 16.86 3.71
CA PHE A 246 -5.29 16.01 4.38
C PHE A 246 -4.86 14.55 4.44
N PRO A 247 -4.93 13.91 5.63
CA PRO A 247 -5.25 14.47 6.95
C PRO A 247 -4.08 15.29 7.53
N LEU A 248 -4.28 16.01 8.64
CA LEU A 248 -3.29 16.95 9.21
C LEU A 248 -1.88 16.34 9.34
N ASP A 249 -1.77 15.04 9.63
CA ASP A 249 -0.50 14.34 9.86
C ASP A 249 0.23 13.89 8.60
N SER A 250 -0.46 13.88 7.45
CA SER A 250 0.20 13.74 6.15
C SER A 250 0.92 15.03 5.72
N SER A 251 0.71 16.14 6.44
CA SER A 251 1.49 17.36 6.26
C SER A 251 2.93 17.15 6.70
N HIS A 252 3.87 17.41 5.78
CA HIS A 252 5.31 17.33 6.03
C HIS A 252 5.76 18.18 7.24
N GLN A 253 5.00 19.21 7.59
CA GLN A 253 5.31 20.07 8.74
C GLN A 253 5.26 19.31 10.07
N ASN A 254 4.44 18.26 10.15
CA ASN A 254 4.23 17.47 11.36
C ASN A 254 5.16 16.26 11.46
N TRP A 255 5.75 15.80 10.34
CA TRP A 255 6.60 14.60 10.31
C TRP A 255 7.78 14.67 11.26
N LYS A 256 8.36 15.85 11.48
CA LYS A 256 9.44 16.02 12.46
C LYS A 256 8.95 15.75 13.89
N ALA A 257 7.76 16.21 14.25
CA ALA A 257 7.18 15.97 15.57
C ALA A 257 6.83 14.48 15.75
N VAL A 258 6.20 13.85 14.74
CA VAL A 258 5.88 12.43 14.74
C VAL A 258 7.15 11.57 14.84
N LYS A 259 8.21 11.92 14.09
CA LYS A 259 9.51 11.24 14.17
C LYS A 259 10.11 11.33 15.57
N ASN A 260 10.13 12.52 16.17
CA ASN A 260 10.63 12.71 17.54
C ASN A 260 9.83 11.91 18.57
N PHE A 261 8.51 11.86 18.42
CA PHE A 261 7.63 11.03 19.25
C PHE A 261 7.97 9.54 19.09
N CYS A 262 8.13 9.08 17.85
CA CYS A 262 8.46 7.69 17.56
C CYS A 262 9.82 7.31 18.15
N ASP A 263 10.84 8.14 17.96
CA ASP A 263 12.20 7.92 18.52
C ASP A 263 12.18 7.84 20.04
N SER A 264 11.43 8.73 20.70
CA SER A 264 11.32 8.77 22.16
C SER A 264 10.60 7.55 22.74
N ASN A 265 9.79 6.86 21.94
CA ASN A 265 8.98 5.72 22.36
C ASN A 265 9.41 4.40 21.69
N ASN A 266 10.56 4.37 21.02
CA ASN A 266 11.08 3.18 20.30
C ASN A 266 10.09 2.63 19.25
N LEU A 267 9.37 3.53 18.58
CA LEU A 267 8.49 3.23 17.46
C LEU A 267 9.21 3.55 16.13
N LYS A 268 8.79 2.88 15.06
CA LYS A 268 9.19 3.23 13.70
C LYS A 268 8.28 4.31 13.12
N PHE A 269 8.85 5.31 12.46
CA PHE A 269 8.09 6.23 11.63
C PHE A 269 8.40 5.96 10.16
N ILE A 270 7.36 5.69 9.36
CA ILE A 270 7.47 5.41 7.92
C ILE A 270 6.60 6.43 7.17
N PRO A 271 7.14 7.62 6.82
CA PRO A 271 6.37 8.61 6.08
C PRO A 271 5.98 8.06 4.71
N SER A 272 4.75 8.36 4.27
CA SER A 272 4.25 7.99 2.94
C SER A 272 4.25 9.21 2.04
N VAL A 273 4.81 9.06 0.84
CA VAL A 273 4.94 10.12 -0.17
C VAL A 273 4.16 9.73 -1.43
N GLY A 274 3.55 10.71 -2.08
CA GLY A 274 2.82 10.49 -3.33
C GLY A 274 3.14 11.55 -4.38
N PRO A 275 2.99 11.24 -5.68
CA PRO A 275 3.35 12.16 -6.76
C PRO A 275 2.32 13.27 -7.02
N GLY A 276 1.17 13.20 -6.35
CA GLY A 276 0.02 14.07 -6.46
C GLY A 276 -1.24 13.29 -6.09
N TYR A 277 -2.42 13.90 -6.21
CA TYR A 277 -3.69 13.26 -5.88
C TYR A 277 -4.83 13.84 -6.70
N ILE A 278 -5.71 12.99 -7.21
CA ILE A 278 -6.98 13.36 -7.84
C ILE A 278 -7.85 12.11 -7.92
N ASP A 279 -9.04 12.16 -7.34
CA ASP A 279 -10.01 11.06 -7.28
C ASP A 279 -11.39 11.50 -7.78
N THR A 280 -11.51 12.68 -8.37
CA THR A 280 -12.78 13.30 -8.76
C THR A 280 -13.54 12.53 -9.84
N SER A 281 -12.92 11.55 -10.51
CA SER A 281 -13.63 10.60 -11.36
C SER A 281 -14.62 9.75 -10.55
N ILE A 282 -14.24 9.33 -9.34
CA ILE A 282 -15.06 8.47 -8.46
C ILE A 282 -15.63 9.22 -7.24
N GLN A 283 -15.03 10.33 -6.82
CA GLN A 283 -15.54 11.20 -5.76
C GLN A 283 -15.62 12.64 -6.26
N PRO A 284 -16.63 12.99 -7.08
CA PRO A 284 -16.67 14.30 -7.76
C PRO A 284 -16.66 15.50 -6.81
N TRP A 285 -17.10 15.30 -5.57
CA TRP A 285 -17.13 16.30 -4.49
C TRP A 285 -15.79 16.51 -3.78
N ASN A 286 -14.78 15.67 -4.03
CA ASN A 286 -13.52 15.65 -3.29
C ASN A 286 -12.41 16.51 -3.91
N ASN A 287 -12.75 17.44 -4.80
CA ASN A 287 -11.78 18.28 -5.52
C ASN A 287 -10.86 19.11 -4.60
N HIS A 288 -11.31 19.43 -3.38
CA HIS A 288 -10.50 20.18 -2.41
C HIS A 288 -9.21 19.45 -1.98
N ASN A 289 -9.17 18.12 -2.10
CA ASN A 289 -7.99 17.31 -1.80
C ASN A 289 -7.06 17.12 -3.01
N THR A 290 -7.44 17.62 -4.19
CA THR A 290 -6.64 17.47 -5.41
C THR A 290 -5.30 18.20 -5.29
N GLN A 291 -4.22 17.48 -5.63
CA GLN A 291 -2.86 17.98 -5.65
C GLN A 291 -2.24 17.73 -7.02
N ASN A 292 -2.00 18.81 -7.76
CA ASN A 292 -1.38 18.74 -9.08
C ASN A 292 0.05 18.22 -8.99
N ARG A 293 0.45 17.36 -9.94
CA ARG A 293 1.81 16.78 -9.95
C ARG A 293 2.91 17.81 -10.27
N VAL A 294 2.54 18.91 -10.92
CA VAL A 294 3.45 20.00 -11.36
C VAL A 294 4.72 19.45 -12.03
N ASN A 295 4.53 18.57 -13.02
CA ASN A 295 5.61 17.90 -13.76
C ASN A 295 6.67 17.24 -12.86
N GLY A 296 6.24 16.62 -11.75
CA GLY A 296 7.10 15.92 -10.80
C GLY A 296 7.52 16.77 -9.59
N LYS A 297 7.33 18.09 -9.63
CA LYS A 297 7.81 18.96 -8.54
C LYS A 297 7.13 18.68 -7.20
N TYR A 298 5.85 18.31 -7.23
CA TYR A 298 5.12 17.89 -6.04
C TYR A 298 5.78 16.66 -5.40
N TYR A 299 6.13 15.66 -6.22
CA TYR A 299 6.73 14.43 -5.75
C TYR A 299 8.14 14.64 -5.18
N GLU A 300 8.97 15.43 -5.87
CA GLU A 300 10.30 15.81 -5.37
C GLU A 300 10.23 16.47 -4.00
N THR A 301 9.27 17.37 -3.82
CA THR A 301 9.08 18.09 -2.54
C THR A 301 8.66 17.13 -1.43
N ALA A 302 7.83 16.14 -1.74
CA ALA A 302 7.44 15.09 -0.80
C ALA A 302 8.60 14.16 -0.44
N LEU A 303 9.35 13.70 -1.43
CA LEU A 303 10.53 12.87 -1.24
C LEU A 303 11.62 13.59 -0.44
N GLN A 304 11.82 14.90 -0.65
CA GLN A 304 12.80 15.68 0.11
C GLN A 304 12.41 15.88 1.58
N ALA A 305 11.11 15.83 1.89
CA ALA A 305 10.62 15.99 3.26
C ALA A 305 10.70 14.69 4.07
N ALA A 306 10.64 13.53 3.42
CA ALA A 306 10.74 12.20 4.02
C ALA A 306 12.19 11.86 4.39
#